data_AF-D1CSG2-F1
#
_entry.id   AF-D1CSG2-F1
#
_cell.length_a   1.000
_cell.length_b   1.000
_cell.length_c   1.000
_cell.angle_alpha   90.00
_cell.angle_beta   90.00
_cell.angle_gamma   90.00
#
_symmetry.space_group_name_H-M   'P 1'
#
loop_
_entity.id
_entity.type
_entity.pdbx_description
1 polymer ?
#
loop_
_entity_poly.entity_id
_entity_poly.type
_entity_poly.pdbx_seq_one_letter_code
_entity_poly.pdbx_strand_id
1 'polypeptide(L)'
;GTTVPTPKDYKPRTAVFTRTQMADLINAAHRKRGHAFIDNKPVKDAPIWMHLARFLLIAIYTGSRKDKVWRTSFKNEKDCPWIEFKGSGSTRIAIYHRIGDKEVEHAKRLAPTIPVPARLAAHLER
;
A
#
# COMPACT_ATOMS: atom_id res chain seq x y z
N GLY A 1 -31.53 -31.62 -10.21
CA GLY A 1 -30.09 -31.26 -10.27
C GLY A 1 -29.62 -30.91 -8.87
N THR A 2 -28.37 -31.17 -8.54
CA THR A 2 -27.84 -31.01 -7.18
C THR A 2 -27.63 -29.54 -6.83
N THR A 3 -28.36 -29.02 -5.84
CA THR A 3 -28.19 -27.66 -5.34
C THR A 3 -26.93 -27.55 -4.48
N VAL A 4 -25.97 -26.75 -4.94
CA VAL A 4 -24.78 -26.40 -4.14
C VAL A 4 -25.23 -25.44 -3.02
N PRO A 5 -24.96 -25.72 -1.74
CA PRO A 5 -25.34 -24.84 -0.65
C PRO A 5 -24.47 -23.57 -0.65
N THR A 6 -25.10 -22.42 -0.82
CA THR A 6 -24.46 -21.10 -0.65
C THR A 6 -23.92 -20.95 0.79
N PRO A 7 -22.75 -20.34 1.01
CA PRO A 7 -22.28 -20.02 2.35
C PRO A 7 -23.31 -19.19 3.13
N LYS A 8 -23.48 -19.51 4.42
CA LYS A 8 -24.37 -18.77 5.33
C LYS A 8 -24.02 -17.29 5.38
N ASP A 9 -25.02 -16.41 5.36
CA ASP A 9 -24.81 -14.96 5.43
C ASP A 9 -24.05 -14.56 6.71
N TYR A 10 -22.81 -14.11 6.53
CA TYR A 10 -21.98 -13.59 7.60
C TYR A 10 -22.35 -12.14 7.88
N LYS A 11 -22.55 -11.79 9.16
CA LYS A 11 -22.71 -10.38 9.56
C LYS A 11 -21.51 -9.57 9.05
N PRO A 12 -21.73 -8.38 8.46
CA PRO A 12 -20.64 -7.55 7.94
C PRO A 12 -19.69 -7.13 9.06
N ARG A 13 -18.40 -6.99 8.76
CA ARG A 13 -17.39 -6.56 9.72
C ARG A 13 -17.63 -5.09 10.08
N THR A 14 -18.04 -4.83 11.31
CA THR A 14 -18.31 -3.48 11.84
C THR A 14 -17.06 -2.77 12.38
N ALA A 15 -15.95 -3.48 12.58
CA ALA A 15 -14.71 -2.91 13.08
C ALA A 15 -14.03 -2.01 12.02
N VAL A 16 -14.10 -0.70 12.23
CA VAL A 16 -13.43 0.33 11.42
C VAL A 16 -12.48 1.11 12.35
N PHE A 17 -11.23 1.31 11.93
CA PHE A 17 -10.26 2.10 12.68
C PHE A 17 -10.59 3.60 12.60
N THR A 18 -10.51 4.30 13.73
CA THR A 18 -10.54 5.76 13.74
C THR A 18 -9.22 6.34 13.20
N ARG A 19 -9.25 7.61 12.78
CA ARG A 19 -8.06 8.32 12.29
C ARG A 19 -6.92 8.32 13.32
N THR A 20 -7.25 8.44 14.61
CA THR A 20 -6.27 8.42 15.72
C THR A 20 -5.67 7.02 15.87
N GLN A 21 -6.49 5.98 15.99
CA GLN A 21 -6.03 4.58 16.08
C GLN A 21 -5.12 4.19 14.90
N MET A 22 -5.43 4.68 13.70
CA MET A 22 -4.61 4.43 12.52
C MET A 22 -3.27 5.19 12.56
N ALA A 23 -3.26 6.43 13.06
CA ALA A 23 -2.02 7.17 13.30
C ALA A 23 -1.16 6.50 14.37
N ASP A 24 -1.76 6.00 15.45
CA ASP A 24 -1.07 5.25 16.51
C ASP A 24 -0.48 3.94 15.98
N LEU A 25 -1.20 3.21 15.13
CA LEU A 25 -0.73 1.99 14.47
C LEU A 25 0.47 2.26 13.55
N ILE A 26 0.42 3.34 12.75
CA ILE A 26 1.55 3.78 11.91
C ILE A 26 2.74 4.18 12.80
N ASN A 27 2.51 4.94 13.86
CA ASN A 27 3.54 5.38 14.81
C ASN A 27 4.16 4.20 15.60
N ALA A 28 3.40 3.14 15.87
CA ALA A 28 3.89 1.91 16.47
C ALA A 28 4.77 1.12 15.48
N ALA A 29 4.29 0.90 14.26
CA ALA A 29 5.02 0.21 13.20
C ALA A 29 6.33 0.94 12.82
N HIS A 30 6.30 2.27 12.68
CA HIS A 30 7.46 3.10 12.36
C HIS A 30 8.52 3.09 13.48
N ARG A 31 8.10 3.09 14.75
CA ARG A 31 9.01 3.09 15.92
C ARG A 31 9.47 1.71 16.35
N LYS A 32 8.82 0.61 15.94
CA LYS A 32 9.21 -0.74 16.35
C LYS A 32 10.64 -1.06 15.90
N ARG A 33 11.46 -1.52 16.84
CA ARG A 33 12.81 -2.05 16.62
C ARG A 33 12.87 -3.52 17.04
N GLY A 34 13.87 -4.24 16.55
CA GLY A 34 14.12 -5.65 16.87
C GLY A 34 15.24 -6.24 16.02
N HIS A 35 15.39 -7.55 16.06
CA HIS A 35 16.38 -8.26 15.24
C HIS A 35 15.87 -8.49 13.82
N ALA A 36 16.76 -8.30 12.84
CA ALA A 36 16.54 -8.66 11.44
C ALA A 36 17.82 -9.25 10.83
N PHE A 37 17.69 -9.90 9.68
CA PHE A 37 18.83 -10.20 8.82
C PHE A 37 18.85 -9.21 7.66
N ILE A 38 19.99 -8.56 7.44
CA ILE A 38 20.25 -7.64 6.33
C ILE A 38 21.56 -8.10 5.69
N ASP A 39 21.57 -8.34 4.38
CA ASP A 39 22.71 -8.91 3.65
C ASP A 39 23.30 -10.17 4.30
N ASN A 40 22.40 -11.06 4.74
CA ASN A 40 22.66 -12.28 5.54
C ASN A 40 23.36 -12.07 6.89
N LYS A 41 23.51 -10.83 7.37
CA LYS A 41 24.10 -10.50 8.68
C LYS A 41 23.01 -10.19 9.71
N PRO A 42 23.11 -10.69 10.96
CA PRO A 42 22.15 -10.35 12.01
C PRO A 42 22.36 -8.92 12.51
N VAL A 43 21.35 -8.07 12.33
CA VAL A 43 21.35 -6.66 12.75
C VAL A 43 20.44 -6.50 13.97
N LYS A 44 20.99 -5.88 15.03
CA LYS A 44 20.22 -5.43 16.21
C LYS A 44 19.56 -4.09 15.92
N ASP A 45 18.43 -3.82 16.58
CA ASP A 45 17.67 -2.57 16.46
C ASP A 45 17.32 -2.16 15.02
N ALA A 46 17.10 -3.15 14.16
CA ALA A 46 16.58 -2.94 12.81
C ALA A 46 15.13 -2.44 12.86
N PRO A 47 14.68 -1.60 11.90
CA PRO A 47 13.34 -1.02 11.87
C PRO A 47 12.31 -2.02 11.31
N ILE A 48 12.12 -3.16 12.01
CA ILE A 48 11.46 -4.38 11.50
C ILE A 48 10.06 -4.17 10.91
N TRP A 49 9.27 -3.21 11.37
CA TRP A 49 7.91 -2.94 10.88
C TRP A 49 7.78 -1.67 10.03
N MET A 50 8.90 -1.08 9.57
CA MET A 50 8.88 0.10 8.67
C MET A 50 8.11 -0.17 7.37
N HIS A 51 8.22 -1.39 6.83
CA HIS A 51 7.46 -1.81 5.65
C HIS A 51 5.95 -1.75 5.88
N LEU A 52 5.47 -2.11 7.08
CA LEU A 52 4.06 -2.04 7.46
C LEU A 52 3.59 -0.59 7.62
N ALA A 53 4.42 0.30 8.17
CA ALA A 53 4.11 1.73 8.24
C ALA A 53 3.95 2.35 6.83
N ARG A 54 4.88 2.05 5.91
CA ARG A 54 4.78 2.47 4.49
C ARG A 54 3.53 1.87 3.80
N PHE A 55 3.25 0.58 4.00
CA PHE A 55 2.06 -0.10 3.46
C PHE A 55 0.75 0.54 3.92
N LEU A 56 0.62 0.83 5.23
CA LEU A 56 -0.57 1.48 5.79
C LEU A 56 -0.79 2.87 5.18
N LEU A 57 0.27 3.69 5.09
CA LEU A 57 0.19 5.02 4.47
C LEU A 57 -0.31 4.95 3.02
N ILE A 58 0.23 4.05 2.19
CA ILE A 58 -0.22 3.87 0.80
C ILE A 58 -1.68 3.40 0.75
N ALA A 59 -2.07 2.43 1.59
CA ALA A 59 -3.42 1.89 1.62
C ALA A 59 -4.47 2.96 1.99
N ILE A 60 -4.19 3.82 2.97
CA ILE A 60 -5.09 4.90 3.42
C ILE A 60 -5.23 5.97 2.35
N TYR A 61 -4.12 6.50 1.84
CA TYR A 61 -4.16 7.62 0.89
C TYR A 61 -4.65 7.24 -0.51
N THR A 62 -4.45 5.99 -0.94
CA THR A 62 -4.90 5.54 -2.27
C THR A 62 -6.21 4.76 -2.25
N GLY A 63 -6.71 4.35 -1.07
CA GLY A 63 -7.89 3.47 -0.94
C GLY A 63 -7.75 2.12 -1.65
N SER A 64 -6.52 1.69 -1.96
CA SER A 64 -6.25 0.50 -2.78
C SER A 64 -6.33 -0.80 -1.97
N ARG A 65 -6.82 -1.88 -2.59
CA ARG A 65 -6.89 -3.21 -1.95
C ARG A 65 -5.49 -3.74 -1.61
N LYS A 66 -5.37 -4.54 -0.55
CA LYS A 66 -4.10 -5.08 -0.03
C LYS A 66 -3.19 -5.67 -1.11
N ASP A 67 -3.75 -6.39 -2.08
CA ASP A 67 -3.01 -7.10 -3.12
C ASP A 67 -2.40 -6.16 -4.17
N LYS A 68 -3.00 -4.98 -4.35
CA LYS A 68 -2.47 -3.92 -5.22
C LYS A 68 -1.38 -3.11 -4.50
N VAL A 69 -1.57 -2.80 -3.21
CA VAL A 69 -0.54 -2.13 -2.39
C VAL A 69 0.70 -3.02 -2.23
N TRP A 70 0.51 -4.32 -1.98
CA TRP A 70 1.60 -5.29 -1.84
C TRP A 70 2.46 -5.43 -3.13
N ARG A 71 1.83 -5.34 -4.30
CA ARG A 71 2.50 -5.44 -5.61
C ARG A 71 2.96 -4.09 -6.17
N THR A 72 2.94 -3.02 -5.37
CA THR A 72 3.32 -1.69 -5.86
C THR A 72 4.83 -1.60 -6.06
N SER A 73 5.27 -1.24 -7.27
CA SER A 73 6.67 -0.99 -7.59
C SER A 73 6.97 0.51 -7.78
N PHE A 74 8.25 0.88 -7.67
CA PHE A 74 8.76 2.20 -8.04
C PHE A 74 9.18 2.29 -9.52
N LYS A 75 8.99 1.20 -10.27
CA LYS A 75 9.17 1.11 -11.72
C LYS A 75 7.90 0.58 -12.35
N ASN A 76 7.68 0.87 -13.62
CA ASN A 76 6.58 0.29 -14.40
C ASN A 76 6.91 -1.16 -14.78
N GLU A 77 6.81 -2.04 -13.78
CA GLU A 77 7.08 -3.47 -13.92
C GLU A 77 5.80 -4.22 -14.33
N LYS A 78 5.97 -5.24 -15.18
CA LYS A 78 4.85 -5.89 -15.87
C LYS A 78 3.81 -6.44 -14.88
N ASP A 79 2.54 -6.12 -15.15
CA ASP A 79 1.34 -6.59 -14.45
C ASP A 79 1.27 -6.17 -12.94
N CYS A 80 2.01 -5.11 -12.57
CA CYS A 80 2.05 -4.54 -11.22
C CYS A 80 1.61 -3.06 -11.19
N PRO A 81 0.93 -2.59 -10.13
CA PRO A 81 0.76 -1.15 -9.87
C PRO A 81 2.11 -0.47 -9.68
N TRP A 82 2.20 0.81 -10.03
CA TRP A 82 3.47 1.54 -9.91
C TRP A 82 3.28 2.99 -9.49
N ILE A 83 4.35 3.58 -8.95
CA ILE A 83 4.40 4.98 -8.52
C ILE A 83 5.37 5.74 -9.43
N GLU A 84 4.82 6.72 -10.13
CA GLU A 84 5.57 7.68 -10.93
C GLU A 84 5.86 8.93 -10.08
N PHE A 85 7.08 9.45 -10.10
CA PHE A 85 7.42 10.74 -9.49
C PHE A 85 7.66 11.78 -10.57
N LYS A 86 6.98 12.92 -10.49
CA LYS A 86 7.11 14.06 -11.41
C LYS A 86 7.51 15.33 -10.66
N GLY A 87 8.24 16.20 -11.36
CA GLY A 87 8.75 17.47 -10.82
C GLY A 87 10.16 17.37 -10.22
N SER A 88 10.76 18.53 -9.96
CA SER A 88 12.12 18.69 -9.46
C SER A 88 12.14 19.61 -8.24
N GLY A 89 13.16 19.46 -7.39
CA GLY A 89 13.26 20.20 -6.12
C GLY A 89 12.09 19.91 -5.17
N SER A 90 11.56 20.98 -4.55
CA SER A 90 10.47 20.92 -3.57
C SER A 90 9.09 20.62 -4.17
N THR A 91 8.88 20.87 -5.46
CA THR A 91 7.59 20.63 -6.15
C THR A 91 7.58 19.25 -6.77
N ARG A 92 7.59 18.21 -5.93
CA ARG A 92 7.40 16.83 -6.35
C ARG A 92 5.96 16.38 -6.17
N ILE A 93 5.43 15.76 -7.22
CA ILE A 93 4.11 15.14 -7.27
C ILE A 93 4.33 13.67 -7.59
N ALA A 94 3.87 12.78 -6.70
CA ALA A 94 3.80 11.36 -7.03
C ALA A 94 2.43 11.03 -7.65
N ILE A 95 2.39 10.02 -8.51
CA ILE A 95 1.19 9.56 -9.20
C ILE A 95 1.15 8.04 -9.05
N TYR A 96 0.05 7.52 -8.50
CA TYR A 96 -0.14 6.09 -8.25
C TYR A 96 -1.00 5.49 -9.36
N HIS A 97 -0.39 4.63 -10.18
CA HIS A 97 -1.06 3.89 -11.24
C HIS A 97 -1.56 2.55 -10.67
N ARG A 98 -2.88 2.37 -10.62
CA ARG A 98 -3.51 1.14 -10.09
C ARG A 98 -3.43 -0.06 -11.04
N ILE A 99 -2.97 0.17 -12.27
CA ILE A 99 -2.71 -0.78 -13.36
C ILE A 99 -1.29 -0.48 -13.86
N GLY A 100 -0.52 -1.53 -14.18
CA GLY A 100 0.69 -1.39 -15.00
C GLY A 100 0.37 -1.64 -16.47
N ASP A 101 1.15 -1.09 -17.41
CA ASP A 101 0.79 -0.89 -18.83
C ASP A 101 0.39 -2.15 -19.65
N LYS A 102 0.48 -3.34 -19.05
CA LYS A 102 0.17 -4.64 -19.69
C LYS A 102 -0.94 -5.42 -18.97
N GLU A 103 -1.49 -4.88 -17.87
CA GLU A 103 -2.64 -5.46 -17.17
C GLU A 103 -3.94 -5.04 -17.88
N VAL A 104 -4.79 -6.01 -18.24
CA VAL A 104 -6.01 -5.76 -19.01
C VAL A 104 -7.02 -4.95 -18.20
N GLU A 105 -7.36 -3.74 -18.66
CA GLU A 105 -8.43 -2.96 -18.04
C GLU A 105 -9.79 -3.64 -18.25
N HIS A 106 -10.38 -4.13 -17.17
CA HIS A 106 -11.70 -4.75 -17.22
C HIS A 106 -12.80 -3.69 -17.26
N ALA A 107 -13.61 -3.67 -18.33
CA ALA A 107 -14.68 -2.70 -18.58
C ALA A 107 -15.76 -2.53 -17.47
N LYS A 108 -15.75 -3.36 -16.41
CA LYS A 108 -16.63 -3.26 -15.23
C LYS A 108 -15.90 -2.92 -13.93
N ARG A 109 -14.60 -2.57 -13.98
CA ARG A 109 -13.73 -2.41 -12.81
C ARG A 109 -12.67 -1.31 -13.02
N LEU A 110 -13.14 -0.06 -13.01
CA LEU A 110 -12.30 1.13 -13.08
C LEU A 110 -11.12 1.07 -12.10
N ALA A 111 -9.92 1.32 -12.60
CA ALA A 111 -8.69 1.39 -11.81
C ALA A 111 -7.99 2.75 -12.01
N PRO A 112 -8.64 3.88 -11.67
CA PRO A 112 -8.14 5.21 -11.99
C PRO A 112 -6.78 5.47 -11.34
N THR A 113 -5.92 6.14 -12.09
CA THR A 113 -4.68 6.75 -11.61
C THR A 113 -5.00 7.81 -10.54
N ILE A 114 -4.25 7.81 -9.43
CA ILE A 114 -4.50 8.70 -8.29
C ILE A 114 -3.33 9.68 -8.10
N PRO A 115 -3.56 11.00 -8.04
CA PRO A 115 -2.53 11.95 -7.61
C PRO A 115 -2.22 11.72 -6.14
N VAL A 116 -0.96 11.40 -5.83
CA VAL A 116 -0.50 11.11 -4.47
C VAL A 116 -0.31 12.44 -3.71
N PRO A 117 -0.95 12.65 -2.55
CA PRO A 117 -0.75 13.87 -1.77
C PRO A 117 0.73 14.05 -1.39
N ALA A 118 1.25 15.27 -1.44
CA ALA A 118 2.67 15.57 -1.24
C ALA A 118 3.27 14.99 0.06
N ARG A 119 2.45 14.86 1.13
CA ARG A 119 2.86 14.20 2.38
C ARG A 119 3.19 12.71 2.20
N LEU A 120 2.44 11.98 1.35
CA LEU A 120 2.78 10.59 1.01
C LEU A 120 3.96 10.54 0.03
N ALA A 121 4.08 11.46 -0.93
CA ALA A 121 5.25 11.52 -1.82
C ALA A 121 6.56 11.61 -1.02
N ALA A 122 6.62 12.48 -0.01
CA ALA A 122 7.77 12.61 0.89
C ALA A 122 8.05 11.39 1.80
N HIS A 123 7.08 10.48 1.97
CA HIS A 123 7.25 9.20 2.67
C HIS A 123 7.67 8.05 1.73
N LEU A 124 7.57 8.24 0.42
CA LEU A 124 7.92 7.26 -0.61
C LEU A 124 9.31 7.49 -1.22
N GLU A 125 9.83 8.73 -1.16
CA GLU A 125 11.18 9.09 -1.62
C GLU A 125 12.29 8.73 -0.60
N ARG A 126 11.92 8.45 0.65
CA ARG A 126 12.81 8.03 1.76
C ARG A 126 12.82 6.52 1.95
#